data_AF-A0A1V5VPX3-F1
#
_entry.id   AF-A0A1V5VPX3-F1
#
_cell.length_a   1.000
_cell.length_b   1.000
_cell.length_c   1.000
_cell.angle_alpha   90.00
_cell.angle_beta   90.00
_cell.angle_gamma   90.00
#
_symmetry.space_group_name_H-M   'P 1'
#
loop_
_entity.id
_entity.type
_entity.pdbx_description
1 polymer ?
#
loop_
_entity_poly.entity_id
_entity_poly.type
_entity_poly.pdbx_seq_one_letter_code
_entity_poly.pdbx_strand_id
1 'polypeptide(L)'
;MKFGIRTPSLKRRISARTSWKRYVRHSLGLKAPRGMGILTNPKKALYNKVYNKTSVSVDRLLKVPKNNNDAGNTTTPNDKTYPVGIETSNTGNIIRSSNKALTVTSKNFEDLRKQITDIYNKRVELIKQLNSAKTKLFLLTLVHFGSYLVIIGFFYKKIAETRKLQQDVVKKLEEQIAATFVQLTFADKSQLEKSWLNCVDTFKEMMSSEKIWDITYAEGVDRAKARTMAQTATKRTPLHTKDRDIEFVKSDLPYLLLPNANGPDLFFFPTFLILFKDNVDFGIFDIRDINFRLKLTAYIEEESVPKDTEIVQHTWKKTNKDGSRDKRFNNNYQIPVVKYGDMGINSESGLDESFMFSNFDAFSNFSKTFEFHFNLLMKL
;
A
#
# COMPACT_ATOMS: atom_id res chain seq x y z
N MET A 1 -31.44 14.47 6.04
CA MET A 1 -31.20 14.07 4.63
C MET A 1 -30.57 12.68 4.64
N LYS A 2 -30.93 11.79 3.71
CA LYS A 2 -30.34 10.44 3.63
C LYS A 2 -28.97 10.53 2.92
N PHE A 3 -27.94 9.97 3.55
CA PHE A 3 -26.61 9.80 2.95
C PHE A 3 -26.48 8.37 2.41
N GLY A 4 -25.79 8.20 1.28
CA GLY A 4 -25.53 6.87 0.70
C GLY A 4 -26.43 6.48 -0.48
N ILE A 5 -26.73 5.19 -0.62
CA ILE A 5 -27.32 4.61 -1.83
C ILE A 5 -28.81 5.00 -1.98
N ARG A 6 -29.18 5.55 -3.15
CA ARG A 6 -30.57 5.89 -3.49
C ARG A 6 -31.31 4.66 -4.01
N THR A 7 -32.32 4.21 -3.29
CA THR A 7 -33.25 3.17 -3.75
C THR A 7 -34.29 3.76 -4.71
N PRO A 8 -34.40 3.26 -5.95
CA PRO A 8 -35.43 3.71 -6.87
C PRO A 8 -36.80 3.20 -6.43
N SER A 9 -37.81 4.07 -6.39
CA SER A 9 -39.19 3.65 -6.14
C SER A 9 -39.92 3.42 -7.47
N LEU A 10 -40.38 2.19 -7.72
CA LEU A 10 -41.15 1.82 -8.92
C LEU A 10 -42.42 2.67 -9.08
N LYS A 11 -43.15 2.92 -7.98
CA LYS A 11 -44.35 3.78 -7.95
C LYS A 11 -44.10 5.18 -8.51
N ARG A 12 -43.00 5.84 -8.13
CA ARG A 12 -42.65 7.18 -8.66
C ARG A 12 -42.19 7.15 -10.11
N ARG A 13 -41.54 6.06 -10.56
CA ARG A 13 -41.13 5.90 -11.96
C ARG A 13 -42.36 5.80 -12.88
N ILE A 14 -43.35 5.01 -12.47
CA ILE A 14 -44.62 4.86 -13.20
C ILE A 14 -45.41 6.17 -13.18
N SER A 15 -45.58 6.80 -12.01
CA SER A 15 -46.30 8.08 -11.91
C SER A 15 -45.64 9.20 -12.71
N ALA A 16 -44.31 9.18 -12.85
CA ALA A 16 -43.61 10.14 -13.70
C ALA A 16 -43.84 9.90 -15.21
N ARG A 17 -44.28 8.71 -15.62
CA ARG A 17 -44.61 8.37 -17.01
C ARG A 17 -46.08 8.62 -17.34
N THR A 18 -46.97 8.46 -16.36
CA THR A 18 -48.44 8.61 -16.55
C THR A 18 -49.01 9.95 -16.07
N SER A 19 -48.17 10.88 -15.59
CA SER A 19 -48.65 12.17 -15.09
C SER A 19 -48.98 13.17 -16.21
N TRP A 20 -50.28 13.46 -16.36
CA TRP A 20 -50.79 14.48 -17.29
C TRP A 20 -50.14 15.86 -17.09
N LYS A 21 -50.01 16.34 -15.84
CA LYS A 21 -49.36 17.64 -15.53
C LYS A 21 -47.90 17.70 -16.02
N ARG A 22 -47.20 16.57 -16.02
CA ARG A 22 -45.82 16.49 -16.53
C ARG A 22 -45.80 16.44 -18.06
N TYR A 23 -46.72 15.70 -18.67
CA TYR A 23 -46.88 15.65 -20.13
C TYR A 23 -47.07 17.06 -20.68
N VAL A 24 -48.09 17.78 -20.21
CA VAL A 24 -48.40 19.17 -20.60
C VAL A 24 -47.19 20.10 -20.46
N ARG A 25 -46.46 20.03 -19.34
CA ARG A 25 -45.26 20.86 -19.12
C ARG A 25 -44.10 20.55 -20.08
N HIS A 26 -43.97 19.29 -20.49
CA HIS A 26 -42.86 18.85 -21.35
C HIS A 26 -43.19 18.89 -22.85
N SER A 27 -44.46 18.78 -23.24
CA SER A 27 -44.90 18.80 -24.65
C SER A 27 -45.27 20.20 -25.16
N LEU A 28 -45.79 21.09 -24.31
CA LEU A 28 -46.22 22.45 -24.73
C LEU A 28 -45.15 23.53 -24.57
N GLY A 29 -43.87 23.17 -24.44
CA GLY A 29 -42.77 24.15 -24.36
C GLY A 29 -42.71 25.01 -23.08
N LEU A 30 -43.64 24.84 -22.13
CA LEU A 30 -43.72 25.58 -20.85
C LEU A 30 -42.63 25.19 -19.83
N LYS A 31 -41.53 24.60 -20.29
CA LYS A 31 -40.45 24.09 -19.45
C LYS A 31 -39.33 25.11 -19.38
N ALA A 32 -39.02 25.55 -18.16
CA ALA A 32 -37.86 26.39 -17.91
C ALA A 32 -36.55 25.72 -18.42
N PRO A 33 -35.62 26.49 -19.03
CA PRO A 33 -34.32 26.01 -19.46
C PRO A 33 -33.53 25.29 -18.34
N ARG A 34 -32.60 24.41 -18.74
CA ARG A 34 -31.71 23.72 -17.78
C ARG A 34 -30.90 24.75 -17.00
N GLY A 35 -30.82 24.60 -15.67
CA GLY A 35 -30.12 25.53 -14.79
C GLY A 35 -31.02 26.57 -14.10
N MET A 36 -32.21 26.86 -14.64
CA MET A 36 -33.14 27.88 -14.11
C MET A 36 -34.00 27.39 -12.92
N GLY A 37 -33.66 26.25 -12.34
CA GLY A 37 -34.40 25.66 -11.22
C GLY A 37 -34.40 26.52 -9.95
N ILE A 38 -33.36 27.35 -9.76
CA ILE A 38 -33.24 28.24 -8.61
C ILE A 38 -34.27 29.39 -8.67
N LEU A 39 -34.58 29.88 -9.87
CA LEU A 39 -35.54 30.98 -10.11
C LEU A 39 -37.00 30.51 -10.02
N THR A 40 -37.27 29.27 -10.44
CA THR A 40 -38.65 28.72 -10.48
C THR A 40 -39.05 28.02 -9.18
N ASN A 41 -38.10 27.40 -8.46
CA ASN A 41 -38.34 26.80 -7.14
C ASN A 41 -37.02 26.68 -6.35
N PRO A 42 -36.59 27.74 -5.63
CA PRO A 42 -35.28 27.81 -4.99
C PRO A 42 -35.08 26.72 -3.92
N LYS A 43 -36.11 26.48 -3.10
CA LYS A 43 -36.07 25.46 -2.03
C LYS A 43 -35.82 24.06 -2.58
N LYS A 44 -36.52 23.69 -3.67
CA LYS A 44 -36.36 22.37 -4.30
C LYS A 44 -35.04 22.25 -5.07
N ALA A 45 -34.58 23.31 -5.70
CA ALA A 45 -33.29 23.33 -6.38
C ALA A 45 -32.13 23.15 -5.39
N LEU A 46 -32.15 23.85 -4.25
CA LEU A 46 -31.16 23.71 -3.19
C LEU A 46 -31.19 22.30 -2.59
N TYR A 47 -32.38 21.80 -2.26
CA TYR A 47 -32.56 20.43 -1.77
C TYR A 47 -31.98 19.40 -2.75
N ASN A 48 -32.28 19.50 -4.04
CA ASN A 48 -31.76 18.59 -5.07
C ASN A 48 -30.24 18.72 -5.25
N LYS A 49 -29.66 19.92 -5.08
CA LYS A 49 -28.22 20.16 -5.18
C LYS A 49 -27.47 19.43 -4.06
N VAL A 50 -27.95 19.55 -2.83
CA VAL A 50 -27.38 18.83 -1.68
C VAL A 50 -27.63 17.33 -1.83
N TYR A 51 -28.87 16.92 -2.12
CA TYR A 51 -29.24 15.52 -2.32
C TYR A 51 -28.40 14.85 -3.42
N ASN A 52 -28.11 15.55 -4.54
CA ASN A 52 -27.29 15.03 -5.63
C ASN A 52 -25.82 14.81 -5.26
N LYS A 53 -25.27 15.64 -4.36
CA LYS A 53 -23.90 15.51 -3.85
C LYS A 53 -23.75 14.43 -2.77
N THR A 54 -24.78 14.22 -1.94
CA THR A 54 -24.70 13.34 -0.75
C THR A 54 -25.18 11.91 -0.97
N SER A 55 -25.62 11.56 -2.19
CA SER A 55 -26.12 10.20 -2.46
C SER A 55 -25.74 9.69 -3.86
N VAL A 56 -25.69 8.37 -4.00
CA VAL A 56 -25.29 7.68 -5.25
C VAL A 56 -26.42 6.75 -5.68
N SER A 57 -26.82 6.77 -6.95
CA SER A 57 -27.89 5.90 -7.45
C SER A 57 -27.42 4.47 -7.66
N VAL A 58 -28.20 3.48 -7.22
CA VAL A 58 -27.96 2.04 -7.50
C VAL A 58 -27.77 1.78 -8.99
N ASP A 59 -28.57 2.41 -9.86
CA ASP A 59 -28.48 2.23 -11.31
C ASP A 59 -27.12 2.70 -11.89
N ARG A 60 -26.38 3.56 -11.18
CA ARG A 60 -25.03 4.01 -11.59
C ARG A 60 -23.95 3.03 -11.13
N LEU A 61 -24.16 2.36 -10.00
CA LEU A 61 -23.26 1.33 -9.48
C LEU A 61 -23.39 0.02 -10.28
N LEU A 62 -24.59 -0.28 -10.80
CA LEU A 62 -24.85 -1.46 -11.61
C LEU A 62 -24.63 -1.25 -13.12
N LYS A 63 -24.21 -0.05 -13.53
CA LYS A 63 -23.99 0.26 -14.95
C LYS A 63 -22.63 -0.29 -15.37
N VAL A 64 -22.62 -1.44 -16.04
CA VAL A 64 -21.45 -1.98 -16.73
C VAL A 64 -20.96 -0.94 -17.75
N PRO A 65 -19.65 -0.60 -17.80
CA PRO A 65 -19.14 0.31 -18.81
C PRO A 65 -19.34 -0.32 -20.19
N LYS A 66 -20.13 0.34 -21.04
CA LYS A 66 -20.15 0.02 -22.47
C LYS A 66 -18.81 0.48 -23.06
N ASN A 67 -18.04 -0.45 -23.62
CA ASN A 67 -16.98 -0.13 -24.57
C ASN A 67 -17.62 0.54 -25.78
N ASN A 68 -17.56 1.86 -25.83
CA ASN A 68 -17.85 2.60 -27.05
C ASN A 68 -16.55 2.66 -27.85
N ASN A 69 -16.38 1.69 -28.75
CA ASN A 69 -15.52 1.86 -29.91
C ASN A 69 -16.27 2.75 -30.91
N ASP A 70 -16.22 4.06 -30.71
CA ASP A 70 -16.58 5.02 -31.75
C ASP A 70 -15.38 5.96 -31.94
N ALA A 71 -14.59 5.62 -32.95
CA ALA A 71 -13.58 6.48 -33.53
C ALA A 71 -14.28 7.66 -34.23
N GLY A 72 -14.46 8.76 -33.50
CA GLY A 72 -14.90 10.05 -34.02
C GLY A 72 -13.76 11.05 -33.98
N ASN A 73 -13.03 11.16 -35.09
CA ASN A 73 -12.03 12.21 -35.31
C ASN A 73 -12.67 13.60 -35.13
N THR A 74 -12.38 14.24 -34.01
CA THR A 74 -12.55 15.69 -33.83
C THR A 74 -11.19 16.26 -33.46
N THR A 75 -10.42 16.58 -34.51
CA THR A 75 -9.21 17.40 -34.41
C THR A 75 -9.60 18.78 -33.92
N THR A 76 -9.46 18.98 -32.61
CA THR A 76 -9.29 20.31 -32.01
C THR A 76 -7.82 20.72 -32.15
N PRO A 77 -7.51 22.01 -32.40
CA PRO A 77 -6.15 22.43 -32.65
C PRO A 77 -5.31 22.33 -31.38
N ASN A 78 -4.20 21.60 -31.50
CA ASN A 78 -3.00 21.58 -30.66
C ASN A 78 -2.98 22.57 -29.47
N ASP A 79 -3.41 22.10 -28.30
CA ASP A 79 -2.71 22.44 -27.06
C ASP A 79 -1.90 21.21 -26.67
N LYS A 80 -0.66 21.12 -27.18
CA LYS A 80 0.24 20.00 -26.88
C LYS A 80 0.75 20.15 -25.45
N THR A 81 -0.08 19.84 -24.47
CA THR A 81 0.38 19.55 -23.12
C THR A 81 1.16 18.25 -23.20
N TYR A 82 2.48 18.33 -22.98
CA TYR A 82 3.32 17.13 -22.93
C TYR A 82 2.89 16.28 -21.73
N PRO A 83 2.69 14.97 -21.90
CA PRO A 83 2.46 14.11 -20.76
C PRO A 83 3.64 14.20 -19.78
N VAL A 84 3.33 14.19 -18.49
CA VAL A 84 4.32 14.15 -17.41
C VAL A 84 5.01 12.79 -17.44
N GLY A 85 6.34 12.80 -17.39
CA GLY A 85 7.19 11.61 -17.46
C GLY A 85 7.65 11.27 -18.89
N ILE A 86 8.44 10.21 -18.97
CA ILE A 86 8.98 9.66 -20.22
C ILE A 86 8.04 8.54 -20.69
N GLU A 87 7.56 8.62 -21.92
CA GLU A 87 6.74 7.57 -22.53
C GLU A 87 7.53 6.25 -22.58
N THR A 88 6.99 5.19 -21.97
CA THR A 88 7.58 3.84 -21.96
C THR A 88 7.17 3.09 -23.23
N SER A 89 8.12 2.42 -23.89
CA SER A 89 7.81 1.60 -25.07
C SER A 89 7.36 0.17 -24.72
N ASN A 90 7.24 -0.14 -23.42
CA ASN A 90 6.88 -1.44 -22.85
C ASN A 90 7.89 -2.55 -23.20
N THR A 91 9.14 -2.19 -23.51
CA THR A 91 10.24 -3.14 -23.82
C THR A 91 11.20 -3.36 -22.65
N GLY A 92 11.10 -2.54 -21.60
CA GLY A 92 11.83 -2.69 -20.35
C GLY A 92 11.29 -3.77 -19.41
N ASN A 93 11.91 -3.85 -18.24
CA ASN A 93 11.70 -4.93 -17.28
C ASN A 93 10.72 -4.52 -16.18
N ILE A 94 9.81 -5.44 -15.85
CA ILE A 94 8.98 -5.35 -14.64
C ILE A 94 9.87 -5.73 -13.46
N ILE A 95 9.93 -4.86 -12.46
CA ILE A 95 10.68 -5.10 -11.22
C ILE A 95 9.66 -5.52 -10.17
N ARG A 96 9.71 -6.80 -9.79
CA ARG A 96 8.84 -7.40 -8.78
C ARG A 96 9.34 -8.81 -8.43
N SER A 97 9.35 -9.15 -7.14
CA SER A 97 9.64 -10.50 -6.69
C SER A 97 8.65 -11.51 -7.25
N SER A 98 9.20 -12.61 -7.76
CA SER A 98 8.41 -13.72 -8.32
C SER A 98 7.60 -14.45 -7.24
N ASN A 99 6.52 -15.12 -7.62
CA ASN A 99 5.79 -15.99 -6.69
C ASN A 99 6.66 -17.13 -6.13
N LYS A 100 7.70 -17.54 -6.87
CA LYS A 100 8.69 -18.51 -6.42
C LYS A 100 9.50 -17.98 -5.22
N ALA A 101 9.80 -16.68 -5.18
CA ALA A 101 10.53 -16.08 -4.06
C ALA A 101 9.81 -16.26 -2.72
N LEU A 102 8.48 -16.34 -2.72
CA LEU A 102 7.68 -16.59 -1.51
C LEU A 102 7.75 -18.03 -1.00
N THR A 103 8.31 -18.96 -1.76
CA THR A 103 8.51 -20.36 -1.33
C THR A 103 9.98 -20.69 -1.14
N VAL A 104 10.88 -19.77 -1.48
CA VAL A 104 12.32 -19.96 -1.30
C VAL A 104 12.70 -19.78 0.17
N THR A 105 13.61 -20.64 0.62
CA THR A 105 14.27 -20.52 1.92
C THR A 105 15.74 -20.78 1.69
N SER A 106 16.63 -19.86 2.08
CA SER A 106 18.06 -20.14 2.11
C SER A 106 18.31 -21.32 3.04
N LYS A 107 19.26 -22.20 2.68
CA LYS A 107 19.51 -23.49 3.33
C LYS A 107 19.68 -23.40 4.84
N ASN A 108 20.32 -22.33 5.32
CA ASN A 108 20.58 -22.11 6.75
C ASN A 108 19.33 -21.74 7.57
N PHE A 109 18.18 -21.50 6.92
CA PHE A 109 16.95 -21.03 7.55
C PHE A 109 15.75 -21.99 7.35
N GLU A 110 15.97 -23.21 6.86
CA GLU A 110 14.90 -24.21 6.72
C GLU A 110 14.23 -24.54 8.07
N ASP A 111 15.03 -24.72 9.12
CA ASP A 111 14.53 -24.96 10.48
C ASP A 111 13.72 -23.78 11.01
N LEU A 112 14.18 -22.55 10.75
CA LEU A 112 13.46 -21.34 11.15
C LEU A 112 12.11 -21.25 10.43
N ARG A 113 12.06 -21.50 9.11
CA ARG A 113 10.80 -21.54 8.36
C ARG A 113 9.84 -22.56 8.94
N LYS A 114 10.33 -23.75 9.28
CA LYS A 114 9.52 -24.80 9.89
C LYS A 114 8.96 -24.32 11.24
N GLN A 115 9.79 -23.74 12.10
CA GLN A 115 9.35 -23.22 13.40
C GLN A 115 8.27 -22.13 13.27
N ILE A 116 8.48 -21.14 12.38
CA ILE A 116 7.50 -20.08 12.09
C ILE A 116 6.16 -20.71 11.64
N THR A 117 6.21 -21.69 10.75
CA THR A 117 5.03 -22.36 10.20
C THR A 117 4.28 -23.18 11.26
N ASP A 118 5.00 -23.95 12.06
CA ASP A 118 4.43 -24.79 13.12
C ASP A 118 3.79 -23.93 14.22
N ILE A 119 4.45 -22.84 14.62
CA ILE A 119 3.91 -21.89 15.61
C ILE A 119 2.69 -21.18 15.07
N TYR A 120 2.68 -20.76 13.80
CA TYR A 120 1.49 -20.19 13.18
C TYR A 120 0.31 -21.17 13.22
N ASN A 121 0.50 -22.42 12.79
CA ASN A 121 -0.55 -23.44 12.78
C ASN A 121 -1.09 -23.70 14.20
N LYS A 122 -0.20 -23.80 15.19
CA LYS A 122 -0.59 -23.95 16.60
C LYS A 122 -1.41 -22.76 17.11
N ARG A 123 -1.02 -21.53 16.76
CA ARG A 123 -1.79 -20.32 17.11
C ARG A 123 -3.16 -20.31 16.47
N VAL A 124 -3.28 -20.70 15.21
CA VAL A 124 -4.58 -20.81 14.51
C VAL A 124 -5.51 -21.77 15.26
N GLU A 125 -5.00 -22.91 15.71
CA GLU A 125 -5.77 -23.86 16.52
C GLU A 125 -6.20 -23.26 17.87
N LEU A 126 -5.28 -22.62 18.59
CA LEU A 126 -5.58 -21.99 19.88
C LEU A 126 -6.60 -20.85 19.74
N ILE A 127 -6.51 -20.04 18.68
CA ILE A 127 -7.47 -18.97 18.37
C ILE A 127 -8.86 -19.56 18.11
N LYS A 128 -8.95 -20.70 17.40
CA LYS A 128 -10.22 -21.41 17.19
C LYS A 128 -10.81 -21.89 18.52
N GLN A 129 -9.99 -22.47 19.41
CA GLN A 129 -10.42 -22.87 20.75
C GLN A 129 -10.87 -21.68 21.59
N LEU A 130 -10.13 -20.57 21.55
CA LEU A 130 -10.45 -19.31 22.23
C LEU A 130 -11.80 -18.75 21.78
N ASN A 131 -12.05 -18.69 20.47
CA ASN A 131 -13.30 -18.19 19.92
C ASN A 131 -14.51 -19.04 20.36
N SER A 132 -14.36 -20.36 20.39
CA SER A 132 -15.37 -21.28 20.93
C SER A 132 -15.60 -21.03 22.42
N ALA A 133 -14.53 -20.88 23.20
CA ALA A 133 -14.60 -20.61 24.63
C ALA A 133 -15.24 -19.25 24.95
N LYS A 134 -14.94 -18.20 24.18
CA LYS A 134 -15.57 -16.87 24.28
C LYS A 134 -17.06 -16.92 23.94
N THR A 135 -17.44 -17.68 22.92
CA THR A 135 -18.85 -17.89 22.55
C THR A 135 -19.62 -18.56 23.69
N LYS A 136 -19.03 -19.60 24.31
CA LYS A 136 -19.62 -20.25 25.48
C LYS A 136 -19.74 -19.31 26.68
N LEU A 137 -18.71 -18.49 26.94
CA LEU A 137 -18.73 -17.48 28.00
C LEU A 137 -19.83 -16.44 27.77
N PHE A 138 -20.04 -16.01 26.53
CA PHE A 138 -21.10 -15.09 26.15
C PHE A 138 -22.48 -15.70 26.43
N LEU A 139 -22.74 -16.94 26.00
CA LEU A 139 -24.00 -17.64 26.28
C LEU A 139 -24.24 -17.80 27.78
N LEU A 140 -23.23 -18.19 28.55
CA LEU A 140 -23.33 -18.28 30.02
C LEU A 140 -23.64 -16.92 30.65
N THR A 141 -23.06 -15.84 30.13
CA THR A 141 -23.33 -14.48 30.63
C THR A 141 -24.77 -14.06 30.33
N LEU A 142 -25.30 -14.39 29.15
CA LEU A 142 -26.69 -14.13 28.79
C LEU A 142 -27.67 -14.92 29.68
N VAL A 143 -27.42 -16.21 29.89
CA VAL A 143 -28.24 -17.06 30.76
C VAL A 143 -28.18 -16.57 32.21
N HIS A 144 -26.98 -16.19 32.69
CA HIS A 144 -26.82 -15.62 34.03
C HIS A 144 -27.61 -14.32 34.21
N PHE A 145 -27.54 -13.40 33.24
CA PHE A 145 -28.34 -12.18 33.24
C PHE A 145 -29.85 -12.46 33.21
N GLY A 146 -30.30 -13.36 32.32
CA GLY A 146 -31.70 -13.76 32.24
C GLY A 146 -32.22 -14.43 33.53
N SER A 147 -31.37 -15.18 34.24
CA SER A 147 -31.76 -15.82 35.49
C SER A 147 -32.12 -14.84 36.61
N TYR A 148 -31.60 -13.60 36.56
CA TYR A 148 -31.97 -12.53 37.49
C TYR A 148 -33.39 -11.99 37.23
N LEU A 149 -33.86 -12.01 35.97
CA LEU A 149 -35.17 -11.49 35.57
C LEU A 149 -36.33 -12.46 35.83
N VAL A 150 -36.08 -13.77 35.91
CA VAL A 150 -37.14 -14.80 35.88
C VAL A 150 -37.56 -15.30 37.28
N ILE A 151 -37.13 -14.70 38.39
CA ILE A 151 -37.48 -15.15 39.78
C ILE A 151 -36.98 -16.59 40.09
N ILE A 152 -36.20 -17.22 39.20
CA ILE A 152 -35.59 -18.54 39.43
C ILE A 152 -34.17 -18.33 39.98
N GLY A 153 -34.09 -17.84 41.22
CA GLY A 153 -32.83 -17.69 41.95
C GLY A 153 -32.11 -19.01 42.26
N PHE A 154 -32.76 -20.15 42.02
CA PHE A 154 -32.26 -21.48 42.41
C PHE A 154 -31.00 -21.93 41.65
N PHE A 155 -30.82 -21.52 40.39
CA PHE A 155 -29.65 -21.90 39.59
C PHE A 155 -28.61 -20.78 39.42
N TYR A 156 -28.87 -19.59 39.94
CA TYR A 156 -28.04 -18.40 39.77
C TYR A 156 -26.58 -18.63 40.21
N LYS A 157 -26.38 -19.19 41.41
CA LYS A 157 -25.06 -19.45 41.99
C LYS A 157 -24.25 -20.45 41.15
N LYS A 158 -24.87 -21.56 40.74
CA LYS A 158 -24.22 -22.60 39.91
C LYS A 158 -23.82 -22.06 38.53
N ILE A 159 -24.66 -21.22 37.92
CA ILE A 159 -24.36 -20.56 36.65
C ILE A 159 -23.21 -19.54 36.83
N ALA A 160 -23.19 -18.79 37.94
CA ALA A 160 -22.11 -17.86 38.27
C ALA A 160 -20.76 -18.57 38.40
N GLU A 161 -20.71 -19.69 39.12
CA GLU A 161 -19.51 -20.52 39.27
C GLU A 161 -19.01 -21.05 37.92
N THR A 162 -19.92 -21.57 37.09
CA THR A 162 -19.59 -22.08 35.74
C THR A 162 -19.08 -20.96 34.82
N ARG A 163 -19.68 -19.77 34.89
CA ARG A 163 -19.24 -18.59 34.15
C ARG A 163 -17.83 -18.17 34.58
N LYS A 164 -17.54 -18.17 35.89
CA LYS A 164 -16.20 -17.85 36.41
C LYS A 164 -15.14 -18.85 35.93
N LEU A 165 -15.43 -20.16 36.01
CA LEU A 165 -14.54 -21.20 35.48
C LEU A 165 -14.30 -21.01 33.98
N GLN A 166 -15.34 -20.71 33.21
CA GLN A 166 -15.21 -20.46 31.77
C GLN A 166 -14.40 -19.18 31.48
N GLN A 167 -14.49 -18.15 32.32
CA GLN A 167 -13.68 -16.95 32.22
C GLN A 167 -12.20 -17.27 32.47
N ASP A 168 -11.88 -18.11 33.46
CA ASP A 168 -10.51 -18.58 33.71
C ASP A 168 -9.96 -19.39 32.52
N VAL A 169 -10.80 -20.20 31.86
CA VAL A 169 -10.42 -20.92 30.63
C VAL A 169 -10.07 -19.95 29.51
N VAL A 170 -10.89 -18.91 29.28
CA VAL A 170 -10.61 -17.88 28.27
C VAL A 170 -9.28 -17.18 28.58
N LYS A 171 -9.07 -16.78 29.83
CA LYS A 171 -7.84 -16.11 30.27
C LYS A 171 -6.60 -17.00 30.04
N LYS A 172 -6.66 -18.28 30.42
CA LYS A 172 -5.57 -19.24 30.19
C LYS A 172 -5.25 -19.43 28.71
N LEU A 173 -6.28 -19.49 27.85
CA LEU A 173 -6.08 -19.58 26.40
C LEU A 173 -5.44 -18.31 25.83
N GLU A 174 -5.82 -17.14 26.32
CA GLU A 174 -5.18 -15.86 25.92
C GLU A 174 -3.70 -15.82 26.34
N GLU A 175 -3.39 -16.22 27.58
CA GLU A 175 -2.02 -16.36 28.07
C GLU A 175 -1.20 -17.37 27.25
N GLN A 176 -1.79 -18.52 26.90
CA GLN A 176 -1.15 -19.54 26.09
C GLN A 176 -0.86 -19.06 24.67
N ILE A 177 -1.79 -18.32 24.04
CA ILE A 177 -1.56 -17.69 22.74
C ILE A 177 -0.44 -16.66 22.85
N ALA A 178 -0.45 -15.80 23.87
CA ALA A 178 0.60 -14.81 24.07
C ALA A 178 1.99 -15.44 24.25
N ALA A 179 2.08 -16.60 24.92
CA ALA A 179 3.32 -17.35 25.12
C ALA A 179 3.76 -18.20 23.90
N THR A 180 2.92 -18.33 22.86
CA THR A 180 3.23 -19.15 21.68
C THR A 180 3.81 -18.26 20.57
N PHE A 181 5.12 -18.08 20.56
CA PHE A 181 5.86 -17.28 19.57
C PHE A 181 7.24 -17.87 19.27
N VAL A 182 7.84 -17.46 18.16
CA VAL A 182 9.24 -17.71 17.79
C VAL A 182 10.09 -16.61 18.41
N GLN A 183 11.12 -16.98 19.19
CA GLN A 183 12.12 -16.05 19.67
C GLN A 183 13.35 -16.10 18.76
N LEU A 184 13.74 -14.95 18.23
CA LEU A 184 15.00 -14.72 17.54
C LEU A 184 15.97 -14.05 18.49
N THR A 185 17.20 -14.54 18.54
CA THR A 185 18.25 -14.04 19.42
C THR A 185 19.47 -13.68 18.61
N PHE A 186 19.84 -12.41 18.63
CA PHE A 186 20.99 -11.86 17.92
C PHE A 186 21.93 -11.07 18.85
N ALA A 187 21.44 -10.58 19.99
CA ALA A 187 22.23 -9.74 20.88
C ALA A 187 23.35 -10.54 21.55
N ASP A 188 24.58 -10.07 21.36
CA ASP A 188 25.81 -10.74 21.77
C ASP A 188 26.93 -9.76 22.18
N LYS A 189 26.62 -8.46 22.24
CA LYS A 189 27.54 -7.33 22.47
C LYS A 189 28.66 -7.22 21.44
N SER A 190 28.54 -7.91 20.30
CA SER A 190 29.55 -7.91 19.25
C SER A 190 29.57 -6.60 18.48
N GLN A 191 30.58 -6.48 17.61
CA GLN A 191 30.60 -5.42 16.60
C GLN A 191 29.43 -5.56 15.60
N LEU A 192 28.95 -6.79 15.36
CA LEU A 192 27.85 -7.04 14.44
C LEU A 192 26.54 -6.46 14.99
N GLU A 193 26.23 -6.69 16.27
CA GLU A 193 25.08 -6.09 16.95
C GLU A 193 25.12 -4.55 16.85
N LYS A 194 26.26 -3.94 17.21
CA LYS A 194 26.42 -2.47 17.16
C LYS A 194 26.22 -1.93 15.74
N SER A 195 26.77 -2.61 14.75
CA SER A 195 26.60 -2.21 13.35
C SER A 195 25.15 -2.30 12.89
N TRP A 196 24.40 -3.32 13.33
CA TRP A 196 22.99 -3.45 13.02
C TRP A 196 22.14 -2.35 13.68
N LEU A 197 22.42 -2.01 14.94
CA LEU A 197 21.72 -0.91 15.62
C LEU A 197 21.94 0.44 14.90
N ASN A 198 23.14 0.68 14.37
CA ASN A 198 23.38 1.85 13.51
C ASN A 198 22.58 1.80 12.20
N CYS A 199 22.42 0.62 11.58
CA CYS A 199 21.53 0.44 10.44
C CYS A 199 20.09 0.77 10.81
N VAL A 200 19.61 0.33 11.97
CA VAL A 200 18.25 0.61 12.46
C VAL A 200 18.00 2.11 12.59
N ASP A 201 18.94 2.85 13.17
CA ASP A 201 18.75 4.29 13.40
C ASP A 201 18.81 5.08 12.08
N THR A 202 19.79 4.80 11.23
CA THR A 202 19.90 5.44 9.91
C THR A 202 18.76 5.03 8.96
N PHE A 203 18.24 3.81 9.09
CA PHE A 203 17.05 3.37 8.33
C PHE A 203 15.80 4.15 8.74
N LYS A 204 15.59 4.43 10.03
CA LYS A 204 14.45 5.26 10.48
C LYS A 204 14.52 6.66 9.89
N GLU A 205 15.71 7.26 9.85
CA GLU A 205 15.94 8.56 9.20
C GLU A 205 15.63 8.49 7.70
N MET A 206 16.13 7.47 7.00
CA MET A 206 15.83 7.24 5.58
C MET A 206 14.33 7.07 5.32
N MET A 207 13.63 6.29 6.15
CA MET A 207 12.18 6.07 6.05
C MET A 207 11.35 7.32 6.40
N SER A 208 11.97 8.38 6.95
CA SER A 208 11.33 9.67 7.18
C SER A 208 11.39 10.63 5.98
N SER A 209 11.94 10.18 4.84
CA SER A 209 11.91 10.90 3.57
C SER A 209 10.49 11.35 3.21
N GLU A 210 10.33 12.57 2.70
CA GLU A 210 9.04 13.13 2.29
C GLU A 210 8.36 12.28 1.22
N LYS A 211 9.15 11.74 0.28
CA LYS A 211 8.67 10.75 -0.68
C LYS A 211 9.58 9.54 -0.74
N ILE A 212 8.93 8.39 -0.67
CA ILE A 212 9.51 7.08 -0.95
C ILE A 212 8.70 6.49 -2.09
N TRP A 213 9.37 5.86 -3.04
CA TRP A 213 8.71 5.23 -4.16
C TRP A 213 9.13 3.78 -4.32
N ASP A 214 8.15 2.95 -4.64
CA ASP A 214 8.34 1.61 -5.17
C ASP A 214 8.46 1.71 -6.70
N ILE A 215 9.57 1.21 -7.25
CA ILE A 215 9.86 1.22 -8.69
C ILE A 215 9.42 -0.11 -9.29
N THR A 216 8.29 -0.08 -10.00
CA THR A 216 7.65 -1.28 -10.56
C THR A 216 8.11 -1.63 -11.97
N TYR A 217 8.78 -0.69 -12.65
CA TYR A 217 9.19 -0.84 -14.03
C TYR A 217 10.35 0.09 -14.37
N ALA A 218 11.31 -0.42 -15.13
CA ALA A 218 12.42 0.38 -15.66
C ALA A 218 12.74 -0.02 -17.11
N GLU A 219 12.96 0.98 -17.96
CA GLU A 219 13.28 0.81 -19.38
C GLU A 219 14.41 1.76 -19.80
N GLY A 220 15.38 1.27 -20.55
CA GLY A 220 16.42 2.11 -21.15
C GLY A 220 15.85 3.01 -22.25
N VAL A 221 16.23 4.29 -22.25
CA VAL A 221 15.66 5.30 -23.16
C VAL A 221 16.63 5.59 -24.30
N ASP A 222 16.15 5.46 -25.55
CA ASP A 222 16.83 6.06 -26.70
C ASP A 222 16.70 7.59 -26.63
N ARG A 223 17.75 8.21 -26.10
CA ARG A 223 17.85 9.66 -25.88
C ARG A 223 17.64 10.47 -27.16
N ALA A 224 18.09 9.96 -28.32
CA ALA A 224 17.98 10.68 -29.58
C ALA A 224 16.53 10.72 -30.07
N LYS A 225 15.83 9.58 -29.99
CA LYS A 225 14.42 9.47 -30.35
C LYS A 225 13.52 10.23 -29.38
N ALA A 226 13.73 10.06 -28.07
CA ALA A 226 12.93 10.69 -27.03
C ALA A 226 13.24 12.19 -26.82
N ARG A 227 14.41 12.65 -27.32
CA ARG A 227 14.95 14.01 -27.15
C ARG A 227 15.02 14.43 -25.67
N THR A 228 15.62 13.55 -24.85
CA THR A 228 15.76 13.73 -23.40
C THR A 228 17.18 13.38 -22.94
N MET A 229 17.56 13.90 -21.77
CA MET A 229 18.81 13.56 -21.10
C MET A 229 18.70 12.33 -20.19
N ALA A 230 17.48 11.89 -19.86
CA ALA A 230 17.28 10.69 -19.05
C ALA A 230 17.79 9.43 -19.77
N GLN A 231 18.46 8.56 -19.02
CA GLN A 231 18.92 7.26 -19.48
C GLN A 231 17.87 6.17 -19.30
N THR A 232 16.96 6.35 -18.34
CA THR A 232 15.97 5.35 -17.95
C THR A 232 14.61 6.00 -17.75
N ALA A 233 13.57 5.37 -18.26
CA ALA A 233 12.17 5.67 -17.96
C ALA A 233 11.71 4.71 -16.86
N THR A 234 11.19 5.26 -15.77
CA THR A 234 10.76 4.48 -14.61
C THR A 234 9.29 4.68 -14.32
N LYS A 235 8.57 3.60 -14.03
CA LYS A 235 7.24 3.70 -13.41
C LYS A 235 7.38 3.51 -11.91
N ARG A 236 6.97 4.53 -11.17
CA ARG A 236 7.08 4.57 -9.71
C ARG A 236 5.72 4.75 -9.06
N THR A 237 5.50 4.09 -7.94
CA THR A 237 4.31 4.26 -7.10
C THR A 237 4.71 4.84 -5.75
N PRO A 238 4.13 5.97 -5.32
CA PRO A 238 4.37 6.50 -3.99
C PRO A 238 4.08 5.45 -2.93
N LEU A 239 5.01 5.31 -2.02
CA LEU A 239 4.92 4.40 -0.91
C LEU A 239 4.48 5.16 0.33
N HIS A 240 3.51 4.60 1.04
CA HIS A 240 3.11 5.09 2.35
C HIS A 240 3.69 4.18 3.42
N THR A 241 4.31 4.79 4.43
CA THR A 241 4.75 4.09 5.64
C THR A 241 3.55 3.37 6.24
N LYS A 242 3.72 2.09 6.55
CA LYS A 242 2.72 1.27 7.21
C LYS A 242 3.37 0.51 8.35
N ASP A 243 2.67 0.42 9.46
CA ASP A 243 3.09 -0.43 10.56
C ASP A 243 2.62 -1.85 10.28
N ARG A 244 3.58 -2.76 10.14
CA ARG A 244 3.32 -4.19 9.99
C ARG A 244 4.27 -4.95 10.90
N ASP A 245 3.72 -5.95 11.58
CA ASP A 245 4.48 -6.87 12.42
C ASP A 245 4.09 -8.31 12.06
N ILE A 246 5.01 -9.23 12.30
CA ILE A 246 4.75 -10.67 12.30
C ILE A 246 4.48 -11.03 13.75
N GLU A 247 3.21 -10.98 14.17
CA GLU A 247 2.76 -10.97 15.57
C GLU A 247 3.46 -11.99 16.48
N PHE A 248 3.78 -13.17 15.95
CA PHE A 248 4.36 -14.31 16.65
C PHE A 248 5.85 -14.55 16.38
N VAL A 249 6.55 -13.60 15.78
CA VAL A 249 8.02 -13.60 15.65
C VAL A 249 8.55 -12.44 16.49
N LYS A 250 9.28 -12.76 17.55
CA LYS A 250 9.86 -11.78 18.47
C LYS A 250 11.37 -11.81 18.36
N SER A 251 11.96 -10.65 18.17
CA SER A 251 13.41 -10.47 18.05
C SER A 251 13.89 -9.62 19.20
N ASP A 252 15.04 -9.96 19.77
CA ASP A 252 15.73 -9.15 20.78
C ASP A 252 16.31 -7.85 20.19
N LEU A 253 16.67 -7.86 18.91
CA LEU A 253 17.05 -6.67 18.13
C LEU A 253 15.90 -6.18 17.23
N PRO A 254 15.78 -4.86 16.98
CA PRO A 254 14.79 -4.33 16.04
C PRO A 254 15.02 -4.85 14.61
N TYR A 255 13.94 -5.03 13.85
CA TYR A 255 14.01 -5.33 12.41
C TYR A 255 13.74 -4.06 11.60
N LEU A 256 14.17 -4.05 10.32
CA LEU A 256 13.83 -3.00 9.37
C LEU A 256 12.62 -3.46 8.54
N LEU A 257 11.57 -2.64 8.50
CA LEU A 257 10.42 -2.89 7.64
C LEU A 257 10.48 -1.95 6.43
N LEU A 258 10.70 -2.54 5.26
CA LEU A 258 10.51 -1.84 3.99
C LEU A 258 9.21 -2.36 3.36
N PRO A 259 8.12 -1.60 3.45
CA PRO A 259 6.86 -2.01 2.86
C PRO A 259 6.95 -2.01 1.34
N ASN A 260 6.01 -2.68 0.69
CA ASN A 260 5.86 -2.70 -0.76
C ASN A 260 4.46 -2.22 -1.15
N ALA A 261 4.34 -1.50 -2.28
CA ALA A 261 3.07 -0.97 -2.74
C ALA A 261 2.26 -2.01 -3.53
N ASN A 262 2.93 -2.93 -4.23
CA ASN A 262 2.30 -3.89 -5.15
C ASN A 262 2.72 -5.36 -4.93
N GLY A 263 3.54 -5.63 -3.91
CA GLY A 263 4.17 -6.90 -3.61
C GLY A 263 4.25 -7.23 -2.12
N PRO A 264 4.96 -8.30 -1.77
CA PRO A 264 5.24 -8.68 -0.38
C PRO A 264 6.14 -7.64 0.31
N ASP A 265 6.02 -7.53 1.63
CA ASP A 265 6.86 -6.62 2.41
C ASP A 265 8.21 -7.26 2.74
N LEU A 266 9.23 -6.43 2.97
CA LEU A 266 10.57 -6.87 3.29
C LEU A 266 10.85 -6.57 4.75
N PHE A 267 11.07 -7.63 5.53
CA PHE A 267 11.50 -7.55 6.93
C PHE A 267 12.97 -7.95 7.03
N PHE A 268 13.85 -6.99 7.24
CA PHE A 268 15.27 -7.25 7.42
C PHE A 268 15.60 -7.48 8.89
N PHE A 269 16.23 -8.61 9.16
CA PHE A 269 16.88 -8.96 10.41
C PHE A 269 18.41 -8.85 10.23
N PRO A 270 19.21 -8.91 11.29
CA PRO A 270 20.66 -8.76 11.19
C PRO A 270 21.34 -9.71 10.19
N THR A 271 20.81 -10.92 9.98
CA THR A 271 21.49 -11.92 9.12
C THR A 271 20.64 -12.42 7.95
N PHE A 272 19.34 -12.12 7.94
CA PHE A 272 18.41 -12.59 6.91
C PHE A 272 17.29 -11.59 6.65
N LEU A 273 16.63 -11.79 5.52
CA LEU A 273 15.45 -11.06 5.10
C LEU A 273 14.26 -12.03 5.05
N ILE A 274 13.11 -11.63 5.59
CA ILE A 274 11.83 -12.28 5.32
C ILE A 274 11.07 -11.47 4.27
N LEU A 275 10.79 -12.10 3.12
CA LEU A 275 9.86 -11.58 2.11
C LEU A 275 8.45 -12.05 2.48
N PHE A 276 7.64 -11.16 3.06
CA PHE A 276 6.42 -11.50 3.77
C PHE A 276 5.17 -11.01 3.04
N LYS A 277 4.43 -11.95 2.44
CA LYS A 277 3.10 -11.66 1.89
C LYS A 277 2.03 -11.91 2.95
N ASP A 278 2.07 -13.07 3.61
CA ASP A 278 1.23 -13.42 4.75
C ASP A 278 1.87 -14.56 5.57
N ASN A 279 1.16 -15.07 6.57
CA ASN A 279 1.67 -16.11 7.48
C ASN A 279 1.86 -17.49 6.83
N VAL A 280 1.41 -17.68 5.59
CA VAL A 280 1.55 -18.92 4.82
C VAL A 280 2.55 -18.73 3.68
N ASP A 281 2.42 -17.64 2.93
CA ASP A 281 3.27 -17.27 1.82
C ASP A 281 4.37 -16.30 2.27
N PHE A 282 5.54 -16.84 2.62
CA PHE A 282 6.73 -16.05 2.91
C PHE A 282 8.03 -16.78 2.55
N GLY A 283 9.01 -16.00 2.08
CA GLY A 283 10.36 -16.47 1.80
C GLY A 283 11.34 -16.00 2.87
N ILE A 284 12.39 -16.78 3.14
CA ILE A 284 13.50 -16.38 4.02
C ILE A 284 14.80 -16.44 3.23
N PHE A 285 15.52 -15.34 3.18
CA PHE A 285 16.75 -15.21 2.40
C PHE A 285 17.89 -14.84 3.33
N ASP A 286 19.00 -15.57 3.27
CA ASP A 286 20.24 -15.11 3.89
C ASP A 286 20.64 -13.79 3.22
N ILE A 287 21.01 -12.79 4.03
CA ILE A 287 21.43 -11.49 3.49
C ILE A 287 22.64 -11.67 2.55
N ARG A 288 23.50 -12.66 2.82
CA ARG A 288 24.70 -12.95 2.01
C ARG A 288 24.38 -13.46 0.60
N ASP A 289 23.18 -14.02 0.40
CA ASP A 289 22.73 -14.52 -0.90
C ASP A 289 22.03 -13.44 -1.74
N ILE A 290 21.88 -12.22 -1.19
CA ILE A 290 21.18 -11.11 -1.81
C ILE A 290 22.20 -10.08 -2.34
N ASN A 291 21.98 -9.65 -3.58
CA ASN A 291 22.72 -8.54 -4.18
C ASN A 291 21.99 -7.23 -3.92
N PHE A 292 22.63 -6.37 -3.14
CA PHE A 292 22.17 -5.02 -2.82
C PHE A 292 22.86 -4.01 -3.74
N ARG A 293 22.06 -3.18 -4.40
CA ARG A 293 22.53 -2.04 -5.18
C ARG A 293 22.07 -0.76 -4.49
N LEU A 294 22.98 -0.08 -3.82
CA LEU A 294 22.73 1.20 -3.17
C LEU A 294 23.43 2.29 -3.97
N LYS A 295 22.67 3.09 -4.71
CA LYS A 295 23.22 4.10 -5.63
C LYS A 295 22.59 5.45 -5.40
N LEU A 296 23.40 6.46 -5.67
CA LEU A 296 22.96 7.85 -5.72
C LEU A 296 22.73 8.20 -7.18
N THR A 297 21.51 8.61 -7.52
CA THR A 297 21.10 8.80 -8.90
C THR A 297 20.58 10.21 -9.14
N ALA A 298 21.07 10.84 -10.21
CA ALA A 298 20.49 12.07 -10.72
C ALA A 298 19.20 11.74 -11.48
N TYR A 299 18.07 12.27 -11.02
CA TYR A 299 16.74 11.97 -11.56
C TYR A 299 16.10 13.23 -12.16
N ILE A 300 15.41 13.09 -13.29
CA ILE A 300 14.65 14.19 -13.90
C ILE A 300 13.25 14.20 -13.29
N GLU A 301 12.99 15.16 -12.39
CA GLU A 301 11.73 15.23 -11.63
C GLU A 301 10.73 16.14 -12.33
N GLU A 302 9.78 15.54 -13.03
CA GLU A 302 8.71 16.27 -13.73
C GLU A 302 7.47 16.53 -12.87
N GLU A 303 7.34 15.85 -11.73
CA GLU A 303 6.31 16.14 -10.75
C GLU A 303 6.77 17.22 -9.77
N SER A 304 6.03 17.40 -8.67
CA SER A 304 6.49 18.27 -7.58
C SER A 304 7.71 17.66 -6.89
N VAL A 305 8.82 18.41 -6.90
CA VAL A 305 10.03 18.11 -6.13
C VAL A 305 9.70 18.12 -4.63
N PRO A 306 10.06 17.07 -3.88
CA PRO A 306 9.94 17.05 -2.42
C PRO A 306 10.84 18.11 -1.76
N LYS A 307 10.48 18.60 -0.58
CA LYS A 307 11.20 19.68 0.10
C LYS A 307 12.54 19.23 0.68
N ASP A 308 12.68 17.94 0.95
CA ASP A 308 13.90 17.31 1.46
C ASP A 308 14.90 16.91 0.36
N THR A 309 14.64 17.33 -0.88
CA THR A 309 15.42 16.96 -2.06
C THR A 309 16.33 18.09 -2.53
N GLU A 310 17.58 17.75 -2.84
CA GLU A 310 18.53 18.68 -3.46
C GLU A 310 18.35 18.74 -4.99
N ILE A 311 18.14 19.94 -5.53
CA ILE A 311 18.16 20.20 -6.98
C ILE A 311 19.60 20.50 -7.41
N VAL A 312 20.15 19.65 -8.27
CA VAL A 312 21.55 19.76 -8.75
C VAL A 312 21.66 20.74 -9.90
N GLN A 313 20.73 20.64 -10.84
CA GLN A 313 20.70 21.45 -12.06
C GLN A 313 19.31 21.45 -12.66
N HIS A 314 19.14 22.13 -13.78
CA HIS A 314 17.91 22.09 -14.57
C HIS A 314 18.23 21.63 -16.00
N THR A 315 17.30 20.88 -16.59
CA THR A 315 17.35 20.44 -17.99
C THR A 315 16.10 20.89 -18.72
N TRP A 316 16.04 20.79 -20.04
CA TRP A 316 14.83 21.07 -20.81
C TRP A 316 14.02 19.79 -21.06
N LYS A 317 12.68 19.87 -21.13
CA LYS A 317 11.80 18.73 -21.48
C LYS A 317 12.17 18.12 -22.84
N LYS A 318 12.58 18.97 -23.79
CA LYS A 318 13.14 18.56 -25.08
C LYS A 318 14.52 19.16 -25.27
N THR A 319 15.52 18.31 -25.40
CA THR A 319 16.93 18.71 -25.57
C THR A 319 17.47 18.36 -26.95
N ASN A 320 18.38 19.21 -27.43
CA ASN A 320 19.29 18.87 -28.51
C ASN A 320 20.34 17.85 -28.04
N LYS A 321 21.19 17.35 -28.94
CA LYS A 321 22.26 16.38 -28.61
C LYS A 321 23.27 16.92 -27.59
N ASP A 322 23.45 18.23 -27.54
CA ASP A 322 24.32 18.97 -26.61
C ASP A 322 23.64 19.31 -25.26
N GLY A 323 22.37 18.91 -25.05
CA GLY A 323 21.60 19.24 -23.86
C GLY A 323 20.90 20.61 -23.89
N SER A 324 21.16 21.45 -24.91
CA SER A 324 20.53 22.76 -25.06
C SER A 324 19.03 22.65 -25.38
N ARG A 325 18.28 23.73 -25.12
CA ARG A 325 16.83 23.80 -25.42
C ARG A 325 16.57 23.55 -26.90
N ASP A 326 15.79 22.52 -27.22
CA ASP A 326 15.30 22.34 -28.58
C ASP A 326 14.18 23.36 -28.86
N LYS A 327 14.52 24.40 -29.63
CA LYS A 327 13.64 25.53 -29.94
C LYS A 327 12.54 25.19 -30.94
N ARG A 328 12.56 24.01 -31.56
CA ARG A 328 11.51 23.55 -32.49
C ARG A 328 10.21 23.18 -31.77
N PHE A 329 10.30 22.92 -30.47
CA PHE A 329 9.17 22.53 -29.63
C PHE A 329 8.57 23.73 -28.91
N ASN A 330 7.32 24.06 -29.24
CA ASN A 330 6.54 25.02 -28.45
C ASN A 330 6.26 24.47 -27.05
N ASN A 331 6.16 25.34 -26.03
CA ASN A 331 5.98 24.98 -24.61
C ASN A 331 7.06 24.05 -24.03
N ASN A 332 8.30 24.09 -24.55
CA ASN A 332 9.43 23.38 -23.97
C ASN A 332 9.93 24.09 -22.70
N TYR A 333 9.62 23.53 -21.53
CA TYR A 333 9.91 24.08 -20.20
C TYR A 333 11.14 23.41 -19.55
N GLN A 334 11.67 24.06 -18.50
CA GLN A 334 12.76 23.52 -17.70
C GLN A 334 12.24 22.55 -16.63
N ILE A 335 12.98 21.47 -16.41
CA ILE A 335 12.70 20.41 -15.44
C ILE A 335 13.91 20.32 -14.50
N PRO A 336 13.70 20.26 -13.17
CA PRO A 336 14.78 20.06 -12.23
C PRO A 336 15.39 18.65 -12.36
N VAL A 337 16.71 18.60 -12.23
CA VAL A 337 17.47 17.37 -12.03
C VAL A 337 17.85 17.30 -10.57
N VAL A 338 17.31 16.30 -9.88
CA VAL A 338 17.43 16.13 -8.42
C VAL A 338 18.31 14.95 -8.06
N LYS A 339 18.79 14.88 -6.82
CA LYS A 339 19.45 13.68 -6.29
C LYS A 339 18.46 12.84 -5.51
N TYR A 340 18.35 11.57 -5.87
CA TYR A 340 17.62 10.58 -5.11
C TYR A 340 18.51 9.39 -4.76
N GLY A 341 18.16 8.70 -3.68
CA GLY A 341 18.70 7.40 -3.34
C GLY A 341 17.97 6.29 -4.09
N ASP A 342 18.70 5.35 -4.68
CA ASP A 342 18.19 4.18 -5.39
C ASP A 342 18.68 2.91 -4.68
N MET A 343 17.72 2.11 -4.20
CA MET A 343 17.97 0.81 -3.57
C MET A 343 17.37 -0.29 -4.43
N GLY A 344 18.23 -1.07 -5.07
CA GLY A 344 17.86 -2.33 -5.72
C GLY A 344 18.22 -3.53 -4.85
N ILE A 345 17.34 -4.52 -4.81
CA ILE A 345 17.50 -5.75 -4.03
C ILE A 345 17.15 -6.92 -4.94
N ASN A 346 18.10 -7.81 -5.24
CA ASN A 346 17.80 -8.98 -6.05
C ASN A 346 18.55 -10.24 -5.65
N SER A 347 18.02 -11.40 -6.03
CA SER A 347 18.67 -12.71 -5.86
C SER A 347 18.37 -13.63 -7.04
N GLU A 348 19.21 -14.65 -7.24
CA GLU A 348 18.99 -15.69 -8.26
C GLU A 348 17.70 -16.50 -8.01
N SER A 349 17.27 -16.56 -6.75
CA SER A 349 16.03 -17.21 -6.32
C SER A 349 14.75 -16.45 -6.67
N GLY A 350 14.85 -15.28 -7.31
CA GLY A 350 13.72 -14.53 -7.84
C GLY A 350 13.16 -13.44 -6.93
N LEU A 351 13.93 -13.01 -5.92
CA LEU A 351 13.75 -11.73 -5.24
C LEU A 351 14.16 -10.63 -6.22
N ASP A 352 13.33 -9.63 -6.44
CA ASP A 352 13.66 -8.46 -7.27
C ASP A 352 12.78 -7.27 -6.89
N GLU A 353 13.34 -6.33 -6.15
CA GLU A 353 12.64 -5.15 -5.66
C GLU A 353 13.51 -3.90 -5.83
N SER A 354 12.88 -2.75 -6.05
CA SER A 354 13.60 -1.50 -6.27
C SER A 354 12.84 -0.33 -5.66
N PHE A 355 13.55 0.50 -4.91
CA PHE A 355 13.00 1.63 -4.18
C PHE A 355 13.79 2.89 -4.47
N MET A 356 13.11 4.04 -4.38
CA MET A 356 13.73 5.35 -4.53
C MET A 356 13.33 6.27 -3.37
N PHE A 357 14.27 7.05 -2.87
CA PHE A 357 14.12 7.89 -1.68
C PHE A 357 14.47 9.35 -1.99
N SER A 358 13.61 10.28 -1.56
CA SER A 358 13.78 11.71 -1.81
C SER A 358 14.92 12.35 -1.02
N ASN A 359 15.11 11.94 0.24
CA ASN A 359 16.17 12.46 1.10
C ASN A 359 17.51 11.77 0.79
N PHE A 360 18.35 12.49 0.05
CA PHE A 360 19.67 12.03 -0.37
C PHE A 360 20.62 11.73 0.79
N ASP A 361 20.70 12.62 1.78
CA ASP A 361 21.65 12.51 2.88
C ASP A 361 21.31 11.34 3.81
N ALA A 362 20.03 11.20 4.15
CA ALA A 362 19.55 10.10 4.97
C ALA A 362 19.78 8.74 4.28
N PHE A 363 19.52 8.66 2.97
CA PHE A 363 19.81 7.46 2.18
C PHE A 363 21.31 7.15 2.14
N SER A 364 22.17 8.17 1.96
CA SER A 364 23.63 7.99 1.94
C SER A 364 24.14 7.46 3.29
N ASN A 365 23.63 7.98 4.40
CA ASN A 365 23.98 7.53 5.74
C ASN A 365 23.59 6.07 5.97
N PHE A 366 22.35 5.70 5.63
CA PHE A 366 21.91 4.30 5.69
C PHE A 366 22.76 3.39 4.79
N SER A 367 23.09 3.84 3.57
CA SER A 367 23.88 3.02 2.65
C SER A 367 25.25 2.69 3.24
N LYS A 368 25.94 3.66 3.83
CA LYS A 368 27.25 3.46 4.47
C LYS A 368 27.18 2.51 5.67
N THR A 369 26.18 2.67 6.54
CA THR A 369 26.03 1.81 7.72
C THR A 369 25.66 0.39 7.32
N PHE A 370 24.74 0.23 6.35
CA PHE A 370 24.33 -1.06 5.83
C PHE A 370 25.46 -1.78 5.09
N GLU A 371 26.21 -1.10 4.23
CA GLU A 371 27.40 -1.69 3.57
C GLU A 371 28.45 -2.13 4.60
N PHE A 372 28.68 -1.33 5.64
CA PHE A 372 29.59 -1.72 6.72
C PHE A 372 29.11 -2.98 7.44
N HIS A 373 27.82 -3.06 7.78
CA HIS A 373 27.21 -4.24 8.40
C HIS A 373 27.29 -5.47 7.48
N PHE A 374 26.92 -5.32 6.21
CA PHE A 374 27.00 -6.37 5.21
C PHE A 374 28.42 -6.92 5.06
N ASN A 375 29.42 -6.04 5.00
CA ASN A 375 30.83 -6.43 4.93
C ASN A 375 31.33 -7.15 6.18
N LEU A 376 30.74 -6.91 7.35
CA LEU A 376 31.02 -7.69 8.56
C LEU A 376 30.41 -9.09 8.47
N LEU A 377 29.16 -9.20 8.01
CA LEU A 377 28.50 -10.50 7.80
C LEU A 377 29.27 -11.39 6.80
N MET A 378 29.78 -10.82 5.71
CA MET A 378 30.53 -11.58 4.70
C MET A 378 31.88 -12.13 5.21
N LYS A 379 32.37 -11.67 6.36
CA LYS A 379 33.61 -12.16 6.99
C LYS A 379 33.38 -13.29 8.00
N LEU A 380 32.12 -13.58 8.33
CA LEU A 380 31.68 -14.65 9.23
C LEU A 380 31.22 -15.86 8.41
#